data_AF-A0A4Z0MCJ9-F1
#
_entry.id   AF-A0A4Z0MCJ9-F1
#
_cell.length_a   1.000
_cell.length_b   1.000
_cell.length_c   1.000
_cell.angle_alpha   90.00
_cell.angle_beta   90.00
_cell.angle_gamma   90.00
#
_symmetry.space_group_name_H-M   'P 1'
#
loop_
_entity.id
_entity.type
_entity.pdbx_description
1 polymer ?
#
loop_
_entity_poly.entity_id
_entity_poly.type
_entity_poly.pdbx_seq_one_letter_code
_entity_poly.pdbx_strand_id
1 'polypeptide(L)'
;MASAPKETLCPVRRAMTLIGSKWKVLLLQNLRDGRQRYGELKRRLPDISEKMLIHELKQLVEAGLVTKHAYPEIPPRVEYELTANGQQALPVVDSIIAFGRQYL
;
A
#
# COMPACT_ATOMS: atom_id res chain seq x y z
N MET A 1 34.27 -17.60 6.62
CA MET A 1 33.78 -16.50 5.73
C MET A 1 32.78 -17.11 4.76
N ALA A 2 31.50 -17.14 5.11
CA ALA A 2 30.45 -17.60 4.20
C ALA A 2 29.94 -16.39 3.41
N SER A 3 30.14 -16.38 2.10
CA SER A 3 29.57 -15.38 1.20
C SER A 3 28.05 -15.49 1.25
N ALA A 4 27.35 -14.42 1.63
CA ALA A 4 25.90 -14.35 1.54
C ALA A 4 25.45 -14.61 0.09
N PRO A 5 24.40 -15.44 -0.12
CA PRO A 5 23.90 -15.68 -1.46
C PRO A 5 23.40 -14.36 -2.07
N LYS A 6 23.72 -14.19 -3.35
CA LYS A 6 23.42 -13.03 -4.20
C LYS A 6 21.91 -12.95 -4.46
N GLU A 7 21.10 -12.65 -3.44
CA GLU A 7 19.62 -12.50 -3.52
C GLU A 7 19.20 -11.19 -4.22
N THR A 8 19.93 -10.76 -5.23
CA THR A 8 19.69 -9.48 -5.91
C THR A 8 19.36 -9.77 -7.37
N LEU A 9 18.22 -9.22 -7.84
CA LEU A 9 17.78 -9.06 -9.24
C LEU A 9 16.63 -9.94 -9.77
N CYS A 10 15.68 -10.41 -8.95
CA CYS A 10 14.37 -10.80 -9.50
C CYS A 10 13.38 -9.63 -9.33
N PRO A 11 13.11 -8.83 -10.38
CA PRO A 11 12.22 -7.67 -10.28
C PRO A 11 10.80 -8.07 -9.86
N VAL A 12 10.34 -9.23 -10.33
CA VAL A 12 9.03 -9.79 -9.96
C VAL A 12 8.97 -10.06 -8.46
N ARG A 13 9.97 -10.77 -7.90
CA ARG A 13 10.03 -11.03 -6.45
C ARG A 13 10.02 -9.72 -5.66
N ARG A 14 10.80 -8.73 -6.10
CA ARG A 14 10.83 -7.42 -5.45
C ARG A 14 9.48 -6.73 -5.49
N ALA A 15 8.81 -6.70 -6.64
CA ALA A 15 7.47 -6.13 -6.78
C ALA A 15 6.46 -6.86 -5.89
N MET A 16 6.48 -8.19 -5.86
CA MET A 16 5.58 -8.98 -5.02
C MET A 16 5.82 -8.76 -3.52
N THR A 17 7.06 -8.59 -3.08
CA THR A 17 7.34 -8.18 -1.68
C THR A 17 6.77 -6.80 -1.36
N LEU A 18 6.85 -5.86 -2.31
CA LEU A 18 6.39 -4.50 -2.11
C LEU A 18 4.85 -4.40 -2.11
N ILE A 19 4.16 -4.98 -3.10
CA ILE A 19 2.73 -4.74 -3.35
C ILE A 19 1.89 -6.01 -3.51
N GLY A 20 2.47 -7.22 -3.41
CA GLY A 20 1.81 -8.48 -3.76
C GLY A 20 0.71 -8.96 -2.79
N SER A 21 0.46 -8.25 -1.70
CA SER A 21 -0.67 -8.53 -0.80
C SER A 21 -1.98 -7.97 -1.36
N LYS A 22 -3.10 -8.69 -1.18
CA LYS A 22 -4.46 -8.19 -1.47
C LYS A 22 -4.67 -6.76 -0.94
N TRP A 23 -4.30 -6.54 0.32
CA TRP A 23 -4.59 -5.28 1.02
C TRP A 23 -3.77 -4.11 0.54
N LYS A 24 -2.46 -4.27 0.27
CA LYS A 24 -1.65 -3.17 -0.28
C LYS A 24 -2.18 -2.69 -1.63
N VAL A 25 -2.58 -3.59 -2.54
CA VAL A 25 -3.18 -3.19 -3.83
C VAL A 25 -4.46 -2.37 -3.60
N LEU A 26 -5.33 -2.81 -2.69
CA LEU A 26 -6.55 -2.08 -2.36
C LEU A 26 -6.25 -0.73 -1.68
N LEU A 27 -5.25 -0.64 -0.82
CA LEU A 27 -4.83 0.61 -0.18
C LEU A 27 -4.26 1.59 -1.20
N LEU A 28 -3.39 1.13 -2.09
CA LEU A 28 -2.84 1.94 -3.18
C LEU A 28 -3.97 2.48 -4.08
N GLN A 29 -4.96 1.64 -4.41
CA GLN A 29 -6.13 2.07 -5.17
C GLN A 29 -6.95 3.14 -4.42
N ASN A 30 -7.16 2.99 -3.11
CA ASN A 30 -7.94 3.94 -2.31
C ASN A 30 -7.24 5.27 -2.09
N LEU A 31 -5.91 5.29 -2.13
CA LEU A 31 -5.07 6.49 -1.99
C LEU A 31 -4.77 7.19 -3.31
N ARG A 32 -5.29 6.68 -4.45
CA ARG A 32 -5.09 7.25 -5.78
C ARG A 32 -5.51 8.72 -5.87
N ASP A 33 -6.66 9.04 -5.28
CA ASP A 33 -7.28 10.37 -5.40
C ASP A 33 -6.79 11.35 -4.31
N GLY A 34 -5.70 10.99 -3.62
CA GLY A 34 -5.04 11.81 -2.62
C GLY A 34 -5.15 11.26 -1.21
N ARG A 35 -4.86 12.12 -0.24
CA ARG A 35 -4.76 11.74 1.17
C ARG A 35 -6.08 11.24 1.74
N GLN A 36 -6.01 10.21 2.58
CA GLN A 36 -7.15 9.63 3.27
C GLN A 36 -6.84 9.44 4.76
N ARG A 37 -7.85 9.64 5.61
CA ARG A 37 -7.74 9.34 7.05
C ARG A 37 -7.78 7.83 7.29
N TYR A 38 -7.17 7.37 8.38
CA TYR A 38 -7.24 5.94 8.78
C TYR A 38 -8.68 5.40 8.82
N GLY A 39 -9.60 6.15 9.43
CA GLY A 39 -11.01 5.77 9.53
C GLY A 39 -11.75 5.74 8.20
N GLU A 40 -11.32 6.50 7.20
CA GLU A 40 -11.87 6.43 5.84
C GLU A 40 -11.40 5.17 5.13
N LEU A 41 -10.10 4.87 5.18
CA LEU A 41 -9.54 3.64 4.64
C LEU A 41 -10.20 2.40 5.24
N LYS A 42 -10.39 2.41 6.58
CA LYS A 42 -11.06 1.33 7.29
C LYS A 42 -12.53 1.15 6.87
N ARG A 43 -13.26 2.24 6.62
CA ARG A 43 -14.65 2.18 6.14
C ARG A 43 -14.75 1.68 4.70
N ARG A 44 -13.81 2.05 3.83
CA ARG A 44 -13.77 1.59 2.43
C ARG A 44 -13.35 0.12 2.29
N LEU A 45 -12.67 -0.43 3.29
CA LEU A 45 -12.22 -1.82 3.35
C LEU A 45 -12.84 -2.54 4.55
N PRO A 46 -14.16 -2.82 4.54
CA PRO A 46 -14.84 -3.38 5.72
C PRO A 46 -14.35 -4.78 6.11
N ASP A 47 -13.77 -5.53 5.17
CA ASP A 47 -13.28 -6.90 5.33
C ASP A 47 -11.85 -6.99 5.89
N ILE A 48 -11.09 -5.89 5.93
CA ILE A 48 -9.76 -5.87 6.56
C ILE A 48 -9.88 -5.78 8.07
N SER A 49 -9.08 -6.51 8.86
CA SER A 49 -9.01 -6.29 10.32
C SER A 49 -8.19 -5.03 10.64
N GLU A 50 -8.40 -4.41 11.82
CA GLU A 50 -7.58 -3.25 12.23
C GLU A 50 -6.09 -3.58 12.31
N LYS A 51 -5.76 -4.73 12.92
CA LYS A 51 -4.38 -5.22 13.02
C LYS A 51 -3.74 -5.35 11.63
N MET A 52 -4.47 -5.88 10.65
CA MET A 52 -3.98 -6.03 9.28
C MET A 52 -3.84 -4.67 8.58
N LEU A 53 -4.80 -3.76 8.72
CA LEU A 53 -4.71 -2.42 8.15
C LEU A 53 -3.49 -1.65 8.66
N ILE A 54 -3.26 -1.69 9.98
CA ILE A 54 -2.07 -1.08 10.61
C ILE A 54 -0.80 -1.71 10.08
N HIS A 55 -0.76 -3.04 9.97
CA HIS A 55 0.40 -3.77 9.46
C HIS A 55 0.73 -3.37 8.01
N GLU A 56 -0.27 -3.38 7.12
CA GLU A 56 -0.07 -3.09 5.71
C GLU A 56 0.31 -1.63 5.45
N LEU A 57 -0.33 -0.68 6.15
CA LEU A 57 0.05 0.74 6.10
C LEU A 57 1.48 0.95 6.61
N LYS A 58 1.88 0.28 7.70
CA LYS A 58 3.25 0.34 8.21
C LYS A 58 4.24 -0.19 7.16
N GLN A 59 3.96 -1.33 6.53
CA GLN A 59 4.80 -1.90 5.48
C GLN A 59 4.91 -0.98 4.26
N LEU A 60 3.83 -0.33 3.84
CA LEU A 60 3.85 0.63 2.73
C LEU A 60 4.66 1.90 3.06
N VAL A 61 4.61 2.36 4.31
CA VAL A 61 5.42 3.48 4.79
C VAL A 61 6.90 3.11 4.84
N GLU A 62 7.23 1.94 5.40
CA GLU A 62 8.62 1.44 5.44
C GLU A 62 9.20 1.20 4.05
N ALA A 63 8.36 0.80 3.09
CA ALA A 63 8.72 0.66 1.68
C ALA A 63 8.85 2.00 0.93
N GLY A 64 8.50 3.13 1.55
CA GLY A 64 8.52 4.45 0.91
C GLY A 64 7.46 4.64 -0.18
N LEU A 65 6.39 3.84 -0.18
CA LEU A 65 5.26 3.95 -1.13
C LEU A 65 4.14 4.85 -0.59
N VAL A 66 4.04 4.97 0.73
CA VAL A 66 3.04 5.80 1.41
C VAL A 66 3.73 6.70 2.44
N THR A 67 3.27 7.93 2.60
CA THR A 67 3.65 8.80 3.70
C THR A 67 2.52 8.86 4.73
N LYS A 68 2.88 8.84 6.02
CA LYS A 68 1.95 9.03 7.14
C LYS A 68 2.12 10.45 7.68
N HIS A 69 1.03 11.20 7.72
CA HIS A 69 0.96 12.53 8.30
C HIS A 69 0.22 12.45 9.64
N ALA A 70 0.84 12.91 10.71
CA ALA A 70 0.21 13.01 12.03
C ALA A 70 -0.08 14.48 12.34
N TYR A 71 -1.34 14.76 12.70
CA TYR A 71 -1.80 16.10 13.02
C TYR A 71 -2.09 16.17 14.52
N PRO A 72 -1.31 16.93 15.30
CA PRO A 72 -1.52 17.12 16.74
C PRO A 72 -2.61 18.16 16.99
N GLU A 73 -3.83 17.88 16.52
CA GLU A 73 -5.04 18.65 16.76
C GLU A 73 -5.99 17.90 17.70
N ILE A 74 -7.10 18.51 18.10
CA ILE A 74 -8.13 17.86 18.93
C ILE A 74 -9.41 17.70 18.09
N PRO A 75 -9.87 16.47 17.81
CA PRO A 75 -9.22 15.19 18.10
C PRO A 75 -8.00 14.92 17.20
N PRO A 76 -7.00 14.15 17.65
CA PRO A 76 -5.83 13.84 16.83
C PRO A 76 -6.22 13.02 15.61
N ARG A 77 -5.63 13.33 14.46
CA ARG A 77 -5.85 12.56 13.22
C ARG A 77 -4.56 12.14 12.54
N VAL A 78 -4.66 11.04 11.81
CA VAL A 78 -3.61 10.52 10.94
C VAL A 78 -4.13 10.37 9.53
N GLU A 79 -3.33 10.81 8.57
CA GLU A 79 -3.62 10.71 7.15
C GLU A 79 -2.50 9.98 6.43
N TYR A 80 -2.86 9.31 5.34
CA TYR A 80 -1.96 8.56 4.50
C TYR A 80 -2.08 9.07 3.07
N GLU A 81 -0.96 9.17 2.37
CA GLU A 81 -0.87 9.68 1.00
C GLU A 81 0.17 8.88 0.21
N LEU A 82 -0.05 8.67 -1.09
CA LEU A 82 0.96 8.04 -1.94
C LEU A 82 2.18 8.94 -2.08
N THR A 83 3.37 8.36 -1.98
CA THR A 83 4.60 9.05 -2.40
C THR A 83 4.70 9.06 -3.93
N ALA A 84 5.67 9.79 -4.49
CA ALA A 84 5.98 9.70 -5.91
C ALA A 84 6.31 8.25 -6.35
N ASN A 85 6.98 7.47 -5.50
CA ASN A 85 7.24 6.04 -5.75
C ASN A 85 5.97 5.20 -5.63
N GLY A 86 5.08 5.52 -4.68
CA GLY A 86 3.77 4.87 -4.55
C GLY A 86 2.90 5.05 -5.80
N GLN A 87 2.92 6.24 -6.40
CA GLN A 87 2.19 6.53 -7.64
C GLN A 87 2.69 5.68 -8.82
N GLN A 88 3.98 5.32 -8.87
CA GLN A 88 4.52 4.42 -9.90
C GLN A 88 3.95 2.99 -9.82
N ALA A 89 3.35 2.59 -8.70
CA ALA A 89 2.67 1.30 -8.58
C ALA A 89 1.26 1.30 -9.20
N LEU A 90 0.66 2.47 -9.44
CA LEU A 90 -0.72 2.58 -9.94
C LEU A 90 -0.96 1.90 -11.30
N PRO A 91 -0.04 1.95 -12.29
CA PRO A 91 -0.20 1.20 -13.54
C PRO A 91 -0.33 -0.32 -13.35
N VAL A 92 0.33 -0.88 -12.34
CA VAL A 92 0.18 -2.31 -11.98
C VAL A 92 -1.19 -2.54 -11.35
N VAL A 93 -1.63 -1.65 -10.47
CA VAL A 93 -2.99 -1.69 -9.89
C VAL A 93 -4.05 -1.62 -10.99
N ASP A 94 -3.88 -0.73 -11.97
CA ASP A 94 -4.76 -0.60 -13.13
C ASP A 94 -4.81 -1.87 -13.98
N SER A 95 -3.67 -2.55 -14.14
CA SER A 95 -3.60 -3.83 -14.85
C SER A 95 -4.36 -4.93 -14.10
N ILE A 96 -4.26 -4.98 -12.77
CA ILE A 96 -5.05 -5.91 -11.93
C ILE A 96 -6.54 -5.61 -12.04
N ILE A 97 -6.94 -4.34 -12.02
CA ILE A 97 -8.34 -3.91 -12.20
C ILE A 97 -8.86 -4.35 -13.57
N ALA A 98 -8.09 -4.09 -14.63
CA ALA A 98 -8.46 -4.47 -15.99
C ALA A 98 -8.63 -5.99 -16.13
N PHE A 99 -7.71 -6.77 -15.56
CA PHE A 99 -7.82 -8.23 -15.52
C PHE A 99 -9.07 -8.68 -14.75
N GLY A 100 -9.32 -8.15 -13.54
CA GLY A 100 -10.48 -8.51 -12.74
C GLY A 100 -11.82 -8.26 -13.44
N ARG A 101 -11.91 -7.18 -14.23
CA ARG A 101 -13.10 -6.86 -15.04
C ARG A 101 -13.43 -7.88 -16.13
N GLN A 102 -12.47 -8.71 -16.55
CA GLN A 102 -12.72 -9.76 -17.56
C GLN A 102 -13.42 -10.99 -17.01
N TYR A 103 -13.47 -11.14 -15.68
CA TYR A 103 -14.02 -12.31 -14.97
C TYR A 103 -15.16 -11.94 -14.01
N LEU A 104 -15.75 -10.75 -14.20
CA LEU A 104 -17.00 -10.30 -13.57
C LEU A 104 -18.16 -10.48 -14.55
#